data_AF-A0A7Y2XAL5-F1
#
_entry.id   AF-A0A7Y2XAL5-F1
#
_cell.length_a   1.000
_cell.length_b   1.000
_cell.length_c   1.000
_cell.angle_alpha   90.00
_cell.angle_beta   90.00
_cell.angle_gamma   90.00
#
_symmetry.space_group_name_H-M   'P 1'
#
loop_
_entity.id
_entity.type
_entity.pdbx_description
1 polymer ?
#
loop_
_entity_poly.entity_id
_entity_poly.type
_entity_poly.pdbx_seq_one_letter_code
_entity_poly.pdbx_strand_id
1 'polypeptide(L)'
;FYTGGKDFSSQGPTFAYLNINRDEFNNIISTHDIQFYFVNNIIDGVYSDGEIGRDLDLTKVISPSVVDYNLLRTNDAIYSGSGSNNLINLDPKFKNVLKFDFDLDTLSAAKDKGVVLAPPITDDYCDRTRDATPDIGAFESQY
;
A
#
# COMPACT_ATOMS: atom_id res chain seq x y z
N PHE A 1 5.92 0.58 -0.92
CA PHE A 1 6.59 0.83 0.37
C PHE A 1 7.14 -0.48 0.91
N TYR A 2 8.38 -0.52 1.40
CA TYR A 2 9.03 -1.74 1.89
C TYR A 2 9.96 -1.47 3.08
N THR A 3 9.90 -2.30 4.13
CA THR A 3 10.75 -2.19 5.34
C THR A 3 11.47 -3.47 5.76
N GLY A 4 11.41 -4.55 4.97
CA GLY A 4 12.01 -5.84 5.32
C GLY A 4 13.54 -5.93 5.25
N GLY A 5 14.27 -4.83 5.48
CA GLY A 5 15.73 -4.76 5.43
C GLY A 5 16.36 -4.23 6.72
N LYS A 6 16.96 -5.12 7.51
CA LYS A 6 17.99 -4.87 8.56
C LYS A 6 17.72 -3.91 9.73
N ASP A 7 16.62 -3.19 9.79
CA ASP A 7 16.27 -2.42 10.98
C ASP A 7 15.28 -3.21 11.84
N PHE A 8 15.81 -3.95 12.81
CA PHE A 8 15.03 -4.51 13.94
C PHE A 8 14.47 -3.41 14.87
N SER A 9 14.55 -2.14 14.45
CA SER A 9 14.24 -0.94 15.23
C SER A 9 13.07 -0.14 14.70
N SER A 10 12.49 -0.45 13.53
CA SER A 10 11.23 0.20 13.13
C SER A 10 10.13 -0.30 14.05
N GLN A 11 9.71 0.55 14.98
CA GLN A 11 8.59 0.31 15.90
C GLN A 11 7.28 0.97 15.41
N GLY A 12 7.33 1.64 14.26
CA GLY A 12 6.23 2.42 13.72
C GLY A 12 5.84 1.99 12.31
N PRO A 13 4.68 2.46 11.85
CA PRO A 13 4.17 2.08 10.55
C PRO A 13 4.99 2.63 9.39
N THR A 14 5.11 1.81 8.35
CA THR A 14 5.77 2.16 7.09
C THR A 14 4.97 3.19 6.30
N PHE A 15 3.66 3.08 6.40
CA PHE A 15 2.72 3.98 5.75
C PHE A 15 1.65 4.37 6.76
N ALA A 16 1.31 5.65 6.85
CA ALA A 16 0.25 6.09 7.75
C ALA A 16 -0.61 7.17 7.09
N TYR A 17 -1.89 7.15 7.41
CA TYR A 17 -2.84 8.17 6.99
C TYR A 17 -3.77 8.48 8.16
N LEU A 18 -3.64 9.70 8.66
CA LEU A 18 -4.18 10.15 9.94
C LEU A 18 -4.84 11.51 9.72
N ASN A 19 -5.92 11.79 10.45
CA ASN A 19 -6.55 13.11 10.44
C ASN A 19 -6.87 13.63 11.85
N ILE A 20 -6.40 12.93 12.87
CA ILE A 20 -6.46 13.33 14.27
C ILE A 20 -5.06 13.80 14.68
N ASN A 21 -4.96 14.98 15.27
CA ASN A 21 -3.75 15.48 15.91
C ASN A 21 -3.88 15.32 17.42
N ARG A 22 -2.84 14.77 18.06
CA ARG A 22 -2.82 14.51 19.51
C ARG A 22 -1.63 15.17 20.18
N ASP A 23 -1.80 15.53 21.44
CA ASP A 23 -0.69 16.00 22.29
C ASP A 23 0.16 14.82 22.79
N GLU A 24 1.23 15.14 23.52
CA GLU A 24 2.11 14.15 24.18
C GLU A 24 1.42 13.29 25.24
N PHE A 25 0.20 13.66 25.66
CA PHE A 25 -0.63 12.91 26.60
C PHE A 25 -1.78 12.16 25.91
N ASN A 26 -1.73 12.06 24.56
CA ASN A 26 -2.71 11.37 23.72
C ASN A 26 -4.11 12.03 23.66
N ASN A 27 -4.26 13.27 24.13
CA ASN A 27 -5.50 14.04 24.00
C ASN A 27 -5.63 14.57 22.58
N ILE A 28 -6.86 14.57 22.03
CA ILE A 28 -7.13 15.14 20.71
C ILE A 28 -7.04 16.66 20.80
N ILE A 29 -6.10 17.25 20.05
CA ILE A 29 -5.94 18.70 19.89
C ILE A 29 -6.84 19.20 18.76
N SER A 30 -6.87 18.48 17.65
CA SER A 30 -7.64 18.85 16.47
C SER A 30 -7.94 17.65 15.58
N THR A 31 -8.93 17.82 14.71
CA THR A 31 -9.29 16.85 13.68
C THR A 31 -9.55 17.59 12.38
N HIS A 32 -9.07 17.05 11.27
CA HIS A 32 -9.10 17.69 9.96
C HIS A 32 -9.86 16.83 8.94
N ASP A 33 -10.47 17.48 7.95
CA ASP A 33 -11.05 16.74 6.84
C ASP A 33 -9.91 16.06 6.04
N ILE A 34 -10.10 14.80 5.66
CA ILE A 34 -9.12 14.03 4.88
C ILE A 34 -9.79 13.32 3.71
N GLN A 35 -9.12 13.28 2.56
CA GLN A 35 -9.49 12.45 1.43
C GLN A 35 -8.26 11.65 0.99
N PHE A 36 -8.44 10.37 0.70
CA PHE A 36 -7.33 9.51 0.27
C PHE A 36 -7.72 8.58 -0.87
N TYR A 37 -6.76 8.32 -1.76
CA TYR A 37 -6.93 7.41 -2.89
C TYR A 37 -5.67 6.56 -3.04
N PHE A 38 -5.69 5.38 -2.43
CA PHE A 38 -4.59 4.43 -2.42
C PHE A 38 -5.00 3.20 -3.23
N VAL A 39 -4.55 3.16 -4.48
CA VAL A 39 -4.78 2.06 -5.41
C VAL A 39 -3.49 1.65 -6.11
N ASN A 40 -3.38 0.38 -6.49
CA ASN A 40 -2.20 -0.20 -7.15
C ASN A 40 -0.90 -0.03 -6.35
N ASN A 41 -0.96 -0.09 -5.01
CA ASN A 41 0.23 0.00 -4.17
C ASN A 41 0.65 -1.37 -3.63
N ILE A 42 1.95 -1.58 -3.50
CA ILE A 42 2.51 -2.63 -2.63
C ILE A 42 2.96 -1.98 -1.32
N ILE A 43 2.42 -2.44 -0.20
CA ILE A 43 2.90 -2.12 1.15
C ILE A 43 3.29 -3.45 1.79
N ASP A 44 4.58 -3.71 1.86
CA ASP A 44 5.11 -4.96 2.41
C ASP A 44 6.25 -4.70 3.42
N GLY A 45 6.50 -5.69 4.26
CA GLY A 45 7.51 -5.62 5.30
C GLY A 45 7.43 -6.80 6.25
N VAL A 46 8.08 -6.64 7.40
CA VAL A 46 8.21 -7.70 8.41
C VAL A 46 7.12 -7.66 9.47
N TYR A 47 6.35 -6.57 9.58
CA TYR A 47 5.35 -6.37 10.62
C TYR A 47 3.92 -6.33 10.06
N SER A 48 3.27 -7.48 9.92
CA SER A 48 1.86 -7.53 9.47
C SER A 48 0.87 -6.82 10.39
N ASP A 49 1.20 -6.57 11.65
CA ASP A 49 0.33 -5.77 12.54
C ASP A 49 0.67 -4.28 12.52
N GLY A 50 1.70 -3.89 11.76
CA GLY A 50 2.34 -2.59 11.89
C GLY A 50 2.65 -1.85 10.59
N GLU A 51 2.64 -2.46 9.40
CA GLU A 51 3.05 -1.74 8.18
C GLU A 51 2.17 -0.53 7.85
N ILE A 52 0.91 -0.51 8.34
CA ILE A 52 -0.05 0.56 8.06
C ILE A 52 -0.62 1.16 9.36
N GLY A 53 -0.34 2.43 9.58
CA GLY A 53 -0.84 3.23 10.70
C GLY A 53 -2.11 3.99 10.37
N ARG A 54 -3.08 3.98 11.29
CA ARG A 54 -4.34 4.70 11.18
C ARG A 54 -4.74 5.34 12.50
N ASP A 55 -5.16 6.59 12.43
CA ASP A 55 -5.79 7.35 13.51
C ASP A 55 -6.75 8.33 12.83
N LEU A 56 -7.99 7.86 12.65
CA LEU A 56 -8.98 8.50 11.80
C LEU A 56 -10.26 8.80 12.57
N ASP A 57 -10.73 10.04 12.45
CA ASP A 57 -12.13 10.39 12.62
C ASP A 57 -12.84 10.18 11.29
N LEU A 58 -13.65 9.11 11.23
CA LEU A 58 -14.39 8.73 10.02
C LEU A 58 -15.46 9.75 9.62
N THR A 59 -15.93 10.60 10.55
CA THR A 59 -16.90 11.67 10.23
C THR A 59 -16.29 12.80 9.40
N LYS A 60 -14.96 12.83 9.34
CA LYS A 60 -14.13 13.81 8.65
C LYS A 60 -13.46 13.22 7.40
N VAL A 61 -13.80 12.00 7.02
CA VAL A 61 -13.34 11.39 5.77
C VAL A 61 -14.26 11.83 4.64
N ILE A 62 -13.69 12.53 3.66
CA ILE A 62 -14.39 12.99 2.46
C ILE A 62 -14.54 11.83 1.48
N SER A 63 -15.74 11.68 0.92
CA SER A 63 -16.02 10.69 -0.14
C SER A 63 -15.76 11.28 -1.54
N PRO A 64 -15.17 10.51 -2.49
CA PRO A 64 -14.69 9.15 -2.31
C PRO A 64 -13.32 9.12 -1.62
N SER A 65 -13.16 8.20 -0.67
CA SER A 65 -11.86 7.79 -0.15
C SER A 65 -11.71 6.28 -0.37
N VAL A 66 -10.61 5.85 -0.97
CA VAL A 66 -10.44 4.49 -1.50
C VAL A 66 -9.11 3.90 -1.02
N VAL A 67 -9.17 2.66 -0.54
CA VAL A 67 -8.02 1.79 -0.36
C VAL A 67 -8.36 0.44 -0.99
N ASP A 68 -8.07 0.29 -2.28
CA ASP A 68 -8.43 -0.91 -3.04
C ASP A 68 -7.41 -1.27 -4.13
N TYR A 69 -7.40 -2.50 -4.63
CA TYR A 69 -6.41 -2.99 -5.61
C TYR A 69 -4.96 -2.82 -5.14
N ASN A 70 -4.68 -3.05 -3.86
CA ASN A 70 -3.33 -3.02 -3.30
C ASN A 70 -2.89 -4.42 -2.87
N LEU A 71 -1.59 -4.63 -2.77
CA LEU A 71 -1.00 -5.80 -2.09
C LEU A 71 -0.46 -5.31 -0.75
N LEU A 72 -1.09 -5.75 0.34
CA LEU A 72 -0.89 -5.22 1.69
C LEU A 72 -0.45 -6.31 2.66
N ARG A 73 0.62 -6.05 3.38
CA ARG A 73 1.03 -6.82 4.55
C ARG A 73 0.30 -6.26 5.77
N THR A 74 -0.85 -6.85 6.10
CA THR A 74 -1.69 -6.39 7.22
C THR A 74 -2.56 -7.51 7.78
N ASN A 75 -2.87 -7.48 9.08
CA ASN A 75 -3.91 -8.32 9.69
C ASN A 75 -5.22 -7.55 9.95
N ASP A 76 -5.29 -6.26 9.61
CA ASP A 76 -6.49 -5.45 9.82
C ASP A 76 -7.60 -5.81 8.81
N ALA A 77 -8.71 -6.31 9.33
CA ALA A 77 -9.83 -6.80 8.53
C ALA A 77 -10.53 -5.72 7.69
N ILE A 78 -10.32 -4.43 8.00
CA ILE A 78 -10.88 -3.35 7.18
C ILE A 78 -10.41 -3.39 5.71
N TYR A 79 -9.23 -3.97 5.46
CA TYR A 79 -8.63 -4.03 4.12
C TYR A 79 -9.02 -5.29 3.35
N SER A 80 -9.63 -6.27 4.00
CA SER A 80 -10.03 -7.57 3.42
C SER A 80 -11.54 -7.82 3.44
N GLY A 81 -12.33 -6.78 3.71
CA GLY A 81 -13.79 -6.87 3.75
C GLY A 81 -14.41 -7.27 2.40
N SER A 82 -15.64 -7.78 2.45
CA SER A 82 -16.42 -8.12 1.26
C SER A 82 -16.51 -6.94 0.31
N GLY A 83 -16.05 -7.14 -0.93
CA GLY A 83 -16.03 -6.11 -1.98
C GLY A 83 -14.67 -5.44 -2.19
N SER A 84 -13.66 -5.75 -1.37
CA SER A 84 -12.28 -5.32 -1.65
C SER A 84 -11.57 -6.28 -2.63
N ASN A 85 -10.77 -5.69 -3.50
CA ASN A 85 -9.81 -6.32 -4.40
C ASN A 85 -8.37 -6.28 -3.86
N ASN A 86 -8.17 -5.87 -2.60
CA ASN A 86 -6.85 -5.92 -1.99
C ASN A 86 -6.39 -7.37 -1.79
N LEU A 87 -5.11 -7.60 -2.04
CA LEU A 87 -4.41 -8.85 -1.78
C LEU A 87 -3.70 -8.74 -0.45
N ILE A 88 -4.03 -9.62 0.50
CA ILE A 88 -3.54 -9.51 1.88
C ILE A 88 -2.52 -10.61 2.18
N ASN A 89 -1.37 -10.21 2.74
CA ASN A 89 -0.30 -11.10 3.22
C ASN A 89 0.25 -12.08 2.17
N LEU A 90 0.14 -11.74 0.88
CA LEU A 90 0.79 -12.47 -0.20
C LEU A 90 2.21 -11.95 -0.44
N ASP A 91 3.09 -12.80 -0.97
CA ASP A 91 4.48 -12.45 -1.27
C ASP A 91 4.55 -11.62 -2.56
N PRO A 92 5.09 -10.37 -2.53
CA PRO A 92 5.28 -9.56 -3.73
C PRO A 92 6.32 -10.15 -4.70
N LYS A 93 7.19 -11.07 -4.25
CA LYS A 93 8.27 -11.65 -5.06
C LYS A 93 9.17 -10.62 -5.74
N PHE A 94 9.69 -9.68 -4.96
CA PHE A 94 10.74 -8.78 -5.44
C PHE A 94 12.02 -9.56 -5.83
N LYS A 95 12.66 -9.20 -6.94
CA LYS A 95 13.86 -9.89 -7.45
C LYS A 95 15.01 -9.89 -6.46
N ASN A 96 15.34 -8.75 -5.84
CA ASN A 96 16.40 -8.68 -4.84
C ASN A 96 16.28 -7.49 -3.89
N VAL A 97 15.47 -7.66 -2.83
CA VAL A 97 15.28 -6.64 -1.78
C VAL A 97 16.58 -6.22 -1.09
N LEU A 98 17.58 -7.11 -0.96
CA LEU A 98 18.86 -6.80 -0.30
C LEU A 98 19.74 -5.87 -1.13
N LYS A 99 19.47 -5.77 -2.44
CA LYS A 99 20.13 -4.85 -3.36
C LYS A 99 19.23 -3.67 -3.75
N PHE A 100 18.08 -3.52 -3.10
CA PHE A 100 17.05 -2.53 -3.45
C PHE A 100 16.49 -2.72 -4.88
N ASP A 101 16.55 -3.94 -5.40
CA ASP A 101 15.89 -4.32 -6.64
C ASP A 101 14.47 -4.81 -6.31
N PHE A 102 13.52 -3.89 -6.43
CA PHE A 102 12.10 -4.09 -6.17
C PHE A 102 11.31 -4.41 -7.44
N ASP A 103 12.00 -4.73 -8.54
CA ASP A 103 11.32 -5.26 -9.72
C ASP A 103 10.68 -6.60 -9.39
N LEU A 104 9.57 -6.92 -10.07
CA LEU A 104 8.75 -8.09 -9.75
C LEU A 104 9.25 -9.32 -10.49
N ASP A 105 9.29 -10.45 -9.79
CA ASP A 105 9.39 -11.78 -10.39
C ASP A 105 8.06 -12.17 -11.06
N THR A 106 8.15 -13.10 -11.99
CA THR A 106 7.04 -13.54 -12.87
C THR A 106 5.96 -14.31 -12.10
N LEU A 107 6.30 -14.83 -10.91
CA LEU A 107 5.39 -15.48 -9.98
C LEU A 107 4.82 -14.54 -8.90
N SER A 108 5.01 -13.22 -9.05
CA SER A 108 4.47 -12.24 -8.11
C SER A 108 2.95 -12.33 -8.00
N ALA A 109 2.44 -12.24 -6.78
CA ALA A 109 1.01 -12.13 -6.55
C ALA A 109 0.43 -10.79 -7.05
N ALA A 110 1.27 -9.78 -7.26
CA ALA A 110 0.88 -8.48 -7.81
C ALA A 110 0.61 -8.51 -9.31
N LYS A 111 1.04 -9.58 -10.00
CA LYS A 111 1.00 -9.68 -11.45
C LYS A 111 -0.43 -9.71 -12.02
N ASP A 112 -0.72 -8.83 -12.96
CA ASP A 112 -2.02 -8.67 -13.62
C ASP A 112 -3.19 -8.41 -12.64
N LYS A 113 -2.93 -7.78 -11.49
CA LYS A 113 -3.93 -7.54 -10.42
C LYS A 113 -4.29 -6.08 -10.19
N GLY A 114 -3.61 -5.15 -10.85
CA GLY A 114 -3.90 -3.73 -10.75
C GLY A 114 -5.15 -3.33 -11.54
N VAL A 115 -5.66 -2.14 -11.23
CA VAL A 115 -6.74 -1.50 -11.98
C VAL A 115 -6.20 -0.40 -12.89
N VAL A 116 -6.69 -0.32 -14.13
CA VAL A 116 -6.36 0.79 -15.02
C VAL A 116 -6.98 2.08 -14.48
N LEU A 117 -6.16 3.11 -14.27
CA LEU A 117 -6.59 4.40 -13.75
C LEU A 117 -7.21 5.30 -14.83
N ALA A 118 -7.92 6.33 -14.40
CA ALA A 118 -8.45 7.39 -15.26
C ALA A 118 -7.94 8.76 -14.75
N PRO A 119 -6.97 9.39 -15.42
CA PRO A 119 -6.30 8.94 -16.65
C PRO A 119 -5.37 7.74 -16.42
N PRO A 120 -5.09 6.94 -17.48
CA PRO A 120 -4.21 5.78 -17.36
C PRO A 120 -2.76 6.23 -17.11
N ILE A 121 -2.05 5.45 -16.30
CA ILE A 121 -0.58 5.52 -16.17
C ILE A 121 -0.03 4.50 -17.16
N THR A 122 0.67 4.95 -18.19
CA THR A 122 1.08 4.12 -19.32
C THR A 122 2.39 3.39 -19.11
N ASP A 123 3.23 3.88 -18.20
CA ASP A 123 4.57 3.36 -17.99
C ASP A 123 4.84 3.15 -16.50
N ASP A 124 5.70 2.19 -16.20
CA ASP A 124 6.13 1.88 -14.85
C ASP A 124 7.36 2.71 -14.43
N TYR A 125 7.93 2.43 -13.26
CA TYR A 125 9.09 3.16 -12.73
C TYR A 125 10.35 3.07 -13.63
N CYS A 126 10.45 2.04 -14.48
CA CYS A 126 11.57 1.80 -15.38
C CYS A 126 11.26 2.23 -16.83
N ASP A 127 10.23 3.06 -17.04
CA ASP A 127 9.72 3.47 -18.36
C ASP A 127 9.27 2.28 -19.25
N ARG A 128 8.81 1.18 -18.63
CA ARG A 128 8.25 0.03 -19.35
C ARG A 128 6.75 0.20 -19.47
N THR A 129 6.21 -0.11 -20.64
CA THR A 129 4.77 -0.01 -20.88
C THR A 129 3.99 -0.92 -19.96
N ARG A 130 3.03 -0.35 -19.25
CA ARG A 130 1.98 -1.08 -18.52
C ARG A 130 0.97 -1.61 -19.52
N ASP A 131 0.62 -2.88 -19.40
CA ASP A 131 -0.37 -3.48 -20.28
C ASP A 131 -1.82 -3.17 -19.84
N ALA A 132 -2.79 -3.86 -20.43
CA ALA A 132 -4.20 -3.65 -20.13
C ALA A 132 -4.61 -4.13 -18.72
N THR A 133 -3.76 -4.92 -18.07
CA THR A 133 -3.91 -5.48 -16.73
C THR A 133 -2.64 -5.16 -15.93
N PRO A 134 -2.43 -3.89 -15.53
CA PRO A 134 -1.17 -3.49 -14.92
C PRO A 134 -0.87 -4.27 -13.63
N ASP A 135 0.40 -4.46 -13.33
CA ASP A 135 0.83 -5.02 -12.06
C ASP A 135 0.57 -4.03 -10.91
N ILE A 136 0.19 -4.56 -9.74
CA ILE A 136 0.12 -3.75 -8.51
C ILE A 136 1.54 -3.31 -8.12
N GLY A 137 1.71 -2.04 -7.81
CA GLY A 137 2.99 -1.46 -7.41
C GLY A 137 3.64 -0.63 -8.50
N ALA A 138 4.93 -0.35 -8.33
CA ALA A 138 5.66 0.60 -9.18
C ALA A 138 6.28 -0.03 -10.43
N PHE A 139 6.34 -1.35 -10.52
CA PHE A 139 7.07 -2.10 -11.54
C PHE A 139 6.15 -3.10 -12.21
N GLU A 140 6.30 -3.29 -13.52
CA GLU A 140 5.73 -4.40 -14.29
C GLU A 140 6.70 -5.59 -14.30
N SER A 141 6.23 -6.75 -13.88
CA SER A 141 6.95 -8.01 -13.96
C SER A 141 7.32 -8.32 -15.42
N GLN A 142 8.51 -8.88 -15.61
CA GLN A 142 9.02 -9.17 -16.96
C GLN A 142 8.92 -10.67 -17.24
N TYR A 143 7.95 -11.04 -18.08
CA TYR A 143 7.64 -12.39 -18.61
C TYR A 143 7.22 -13.45 -17.59
#